data_AF-A0A961C5Y5-F1
#
_entry.id   AF-A0A961C5Y5-F1
#
_cell.length_a   1.000
_cell.length_b   1.000
_cell.length_c   1.000
_cell.angle_alpha   90.00
_cell.angle_beta   90.00
_cell.angle_gamma   90.00
#
_symmetry.space_group_name_H-M   'P 1'
#
loop_
_entity.id
_entity.type
_entity.pdbx_description
1 polymer ?
#
loop_
_entity_poly.entity_id
_entity_poly.type
_entity_poly.pdbx_seq_one_letter_code
_entity_poly.pdbx_strand_id
1 'polypeptide(L)' 'LAQRPPRFVVAKGGITSSDVAARGLSIERAMVRGPMLPGIVSLWEPIDGPARGIPYIVFAGNVGGPSSLAEVVHKLSA' A
#
# COMPACT_ATOMS: atom_id res chain seq x y z
N LEU A 1 -14.64 -5.85 -6.05
CA LEU A 1 -13.60 -6.66 -5.36
C LEU A 1 -14.20 -7.99 -4.90
N ALA A 2 -13.35 -8.92 -4.43
CA ALA A 2 -13.77 -10.20 -3.88
C ALA A 2 -14.79 -10.06 -2.74
N GLN A 3 -15.60 -11.10 -2.49
CA GLN A 3 -16.61 -11.13 -1.41
C GLN A 3 -16.04 -10.80 -0.03
N ARG A 4 -14.73 -10.97 0.16
CA ARG A 4 -13.98 -10.55 1.35
C ARG A 4 -12.80 -9.67 0.90
N PRO A 5 -12.91 -8.34 0.97
CA PRO A 5 -11.81 -7.46 0.62
C PRO A 5 -10.67 -7.57 1.66
N PRO A 6 -9.40 -7.41 1.25
CA PRO A 6 -8.30 -7.34 2.21
C PRO A 6 -8.42 -6.09 3.09
N ARG A 7 -7.96 -6.18 4.33
CA ARG A 7 -7.91 -5.02 5.26
C ARG A 7 -6.95 -3.92 4.79
N PHE A 8 -5.88 -4.31 4.12
CA PHE A 8 -4.87 -3.44 3.52
C PHE A 8 -4.05 -4.26 2.51
N VAL A 9 -3.31 -3.58 1.64
CA VAL A 9 -2.36 -4.22 0.71
C VAL A 9 -1.00 -3.54 0.85
N VAL A 10 0.06 -4.34 0.99
CA VAL A 10 1.44 -3.87 0.93
C VAL A 10 2.10 -4.47 -0.30
N ALA A 11 2.56 -3.62 -1.23
CA ALA A 11 3.27 -4.05 -2.42
C ALA A 11 4.73 -3.58 -2.36
N LYS A 12 5.67 -4.47 -2.70
CA LYS A 12 7.11 -4.21 -2.65
C LYS A 12 7.72 -4.18 -4.06
N GLY A 13 8.50 -3.14 -4.33
CA GLY A 13 9.14 -2.92 -5.63
C GLY A 13 8.33 -1.96 -6.51
N GLY A 14 9.01 -1.18 -7.35
CA GLY A 14 8.38 -0.13 -8.15
C GLY A 14 7.32 -0.65 -9.12
N ILE A 15 7.72 -1.59 -9.99
CA ILE A 15 6.82 -2.19 -11.00
C ILE A 15 5.67 -2.95 -10.34
N THR A 16 5.98 -3.81 -9.36
CA THR A 16 4.95 -4.56 -8.63
C THR A 16 3.95 -3.64 -7.93
N SER A 17 4.41 -2.55 -7.30
CA SER A 17 3.49 -1.59 -6.67
C SER A 17 2.62 -0.90 -7.72
N SER A 18 3.21 -0.44 -8.83
CA SER A 18 2.46 0.18 -9.91
C SER A 18 1.39 -0.75 -10.49
N ASP A 19 1.75 -2.00 -10.81
CA ASP A 19 0.83 -2.95 -11.43
C ASP A 19 -0.27 -3.41 -10.47
N VAL A 20 0.04 -3.65 -9.19
CA VAL A 20 -0.98 -4.00 -8.19
C VAL A 20 -1.96 -2.84 -7.99
N ALA A 21 -1.48 -1.59 -7.92
CA ALA A 21 -2.35 -0.42 -7.77
C ALA A 21 -3.23 -0.22 -9.01
N ALA A 22 -2.63 -0.08 -10.19
CA ALA A 22 -3.33 0.31 -11.41
C ALA A 22 -4.16 -0.83 -12.01
N ARG A 23 -3.62 -2.06 -12.05
CA ARG A 23 -4.27 -3.20 -12.71
C ARG A 23 -4.97 -4.13 -11.72
N GLY A 24 -4.36 -4.40 -10.57
CA GLY A 24 -4.91 -5.32 -9.58
C GLY A 24 -6.08 -4.74 -8.79
N LEU A 25 -5.97 -3.47 -8.39
CA LEU A 25 -6.94 -2.79 -7.54
C LEU A 25 -7.71 -1.68 -8.26
N SER A 26 -7.35 -1.36 -9.51
CA SER A 26 -7.97 -0.27 -10.29
C SER A 26 -8.00 1.06 -9.54
N ILE A 27 -6.89 1.38 -8.85
CA ILE A 27 -6.72 2.67 -8.18
C ILE A 27 -6.33 3.70 -9.25
N GLU A 28 -7.27 4.58 -9.60
CA GLU A 28 -7.01 5.71 -10.50
C GLU A 28 -6.52 6.93 -9.73
N ARG A 29 -7.08 7.18 -8.54
CA ARG A 29 -6.71 8.29 -7.67
C ARG A 29 -6.62 7.85 -6.22
N ALA A 30 -5.60 8.37 -5.53
CA ALA A 30 -5.42 8.16 -4.10
C ALA A 30 -4.84 9.40 -3.43
N MET A 31 -5.17 9.59 -2.17
CA MET A 31 -4.52 10.58 -1.32
C MET A 31 -3.31 9.95 -0.64
N VAL A 32 -2.16 10.62 -0.69
CA VAL A 32 -0.98 10.21 0.07
C VAL A 32 -1.12 10.72 1.50
N ARG A 33 -1.33 9.81 2.46
CA ARG A 33 -1.55 10.16 3.88
C ARG A 33 -0.26 10.48 4.62
N GLY A 34 0.86 10.01 4.09
CA GLY A 34 2.18 10.20 4.68
C GLY A 34 3.01 8.92 4.64
N PRO A 35 4.21 8.96 5.25
CA PRO A 35 5.10 7.83 5.26
C PRO A 35 4.81 6.88 6.44
N MET A 36 4.91 5.56 6.20
CA MET A 36 4.74 4.51 7.21
C MET A 36 6.01 4.31 8.06
N LEU A 37 7.16 4.71 7.53
CA LEU A 37 8.47 4.70 8.19
C LEU A 37 9.14 6.07 7.97
N PRO A 38 10.13 6.49 8.78
CA PRO A 38 10.73 7.82 8.64
C PRO A 38 11.23 8.13 7.22
N GLY A 39 10.52 9.01 6.52
CA GLY A 39 10.85 9.47 5.16
C GLY A 39 10.68 8.43 4.05
N ILE A 40 10.19 7.22 4.33
CA ILE A 40 10.10 6.12 3.37
C ILE A 40 8.77 5.36 3.49
N VAL A 41 8.41 4.64 2.43
CA VAL A 41 7.20 3.78 2.34
C VAL A 41 5.90 4.57 2.49
N SER A 42 5.23 4.89 1.39
CA SER A 42 4.05 5.76 1.43
C SER A 42 2.74 4.98 1.65
N LEU A 43 1.86 5.55 2.48
CA LEU A 43 0.48 5.10 2.65
C LEU A 43 -0.43 5.89 1.72
N TRP A 44 -1.15 5.17 0.88
CA TRP A 44 -2.15 5.69 -0.05
C TRP A 44 -3.54 5.30 0.42
N GLU A 45 -4.46 6.26 0.35
CA GLU A 45 -5.88 6.07 0.57
C GLU A 45 -6.61 6.26 -0.77
N PRO A 46 -7.02 5.19 -1.45
CA PRO A 46 -7.83 5.29 -2.65
C PRO A 46 -9.13 6.04 -2.37
N ILE A 47 -9.41 7.09 -3.16
CA ILE A 47 -10.55 7.99 -2.93
C ILE A 47 -11.78 7.61 -3.76
N ASP A 48 -11.61 6.73 -4.74
CA ASP A 48 -12.66 6.26 -5.65
C ASP A 48 -12.41 4.80 -6.08
N GLY A 49 -13.30 4.31 -6.94
CA GLY A 49 -13.15 2.98 -7.55
C GLY A 49 -13.39 1.81 -6.59
N PRO A 50 -13.12 0.58 -7.06
CA PRO A 50 -13.44 -0.63 -6.32
C PRO A 50 -12.56 -0.83 -5.07
N ALA A 51 -11.38 -0.20 -5.02
CA ALA A 51 -10.46 -0.24 -3.89
C ALA A 51 -10.66 0.90 -2.88
N ARG A 52 -11.69 1.74 -3.04
CA ARG A 52 -12.01 2.80 -2.07
C ARG A 52 -12.07 2.22 -0.65
N GLY A 53 -11.34 2.85 0.26
CA GLY A 53 -11.27 2.44 1.66
C GLY A 53 -10.33 1.27 1.96
N ILE A 54 -9.57 0.77 0.98
CA ILE A 54 -8.49 -0.21 1.20
C ILE A 54 -7.16 0.53 1.25
N PRO A 55 -6.52 0.65 2.43
CA PRO A 55 -5.18 1.20 2.56
C PRO A 55 -4.20 0.47 1.64
N TYR A 56 -3.46 1.24 0.86
CA TYR A 56 -2.47 0.73 -0.08
C TYR A 56 -1.09 1.27 0.26
N ILE A 57 -0.11 0.38 0.47
CA ILE A 57 1.24 0.76 0.85
C ILE A 57 2.18 0.51 -0.33
N VAL A 58 2.80 1.60 -0.79
CA VAL A 58 3.88 1.55 -1.79
C VAL A 58 5.20 1.39 -1.05
N PHE A 59 5.70 0.17 -1.03
CA PHE A 59 7.02 -0.13 -0.48
C PHE A 59 8.04 -0.15 -1.63
N ALA A 60 8.79 0.93 -1.79
CA ALA A 60 9.82 1.05 -2.83
C ALA A 60 10.89 -0.07 -2.73
N GLY A 61 11.46 -0.47 -3.87
CA GLY A 61 12.57 -1.43 -3.93
C GLY A 61 13.80 -0.95 -3.14
N ASN A 62 14.59 -1.87 -2.57
CA ASN A 62 15.87 -1.56 -1.89
C ASN A 62 15.81 -0.50 -0.77
N VAL A 63 14.64 -0.28 -0.17
CA VAL A 63 14.42 0.65 0.94
C VAL A 63 14.17 -0.13 2.24
N GLY A 64 14.57 0.44 3.38
CA GLY A 64 14.40 -0.14 4.70
C GLY A 64 15.43 -1.23 5.04
N GLY A 65 15.28 -1.82 6.23
CA GLY A 65 16.10 -2.92 6.72
C GLY A 65 15.34 -4.26 6.79
N PRO A 66 15.97 -5.31 7.36
CA PRO A 66 15.41 -6.67 7.41
C PRO A 66 14.04 -6.77 8.10
N SER A 67 13.74 -5.86 9.04
CA SER A 67 12.48 -5.82 9.79
C SER A 67 11.42 -4.88 9.21
N SER A 68 11.77 -4.03 8.24
CA SER A 68 10.92 -2.89 7.88
C SER A 68 9.56 -3.30 7.30
N LEU A 69 9.47 -4.43 6.58
CA LEU A 69 8.18 -4.95 6.13
C LEU A 69 7.30 -5.41 7.30
N ALA A 70 7.88 -6.08 8.29
CA ALA A 70 7.17 -6.52 9.49
C ALA A 70 6.68 -5.33 10.32
N GLU A 71 7.49 -4.28 10.46
CA GLU A 71 7.09 -3.04 11.15
C GLU A 71 5.87 -2.38 10.49
N VAL A 72 5.85 -2.29 9.16
CA VAL A 72 4.72 -1.75 8.39
C VAL A 72 3.46 -2.58 8.63
N VAL A 73 3.56 -3.91 8.53
CA VAL A 73 2.41 -4.81 8.75
C VAL A 73 1.91 -4.73 10.18
N HIS A 74 2.80 -4.63 11.16
CA HIS A 74 2.45 -4.48 12.57
C HIS A 74 1.64 -3.20 12.82
N LYS A 75 2.09 -2.05 12.29
CA LYS A 75 1.37 -0.76 12.39
C LYS A 75 -0.04 -0.80 11.80
N LEU A 76 -0.26 -1.59 10.76
CA LEU A 76 -1.57 -1.73 10.09
C LEU A 76 -2.48 -2.76 10.76
N SER A 77 -1.91 -3.65 11.56
CA SER A 77 -2.62 -4.78 12.17
C SER A 77 -2.98 -4.54 13.63
N ALA A 78 -2.30 -3.60 14.29
CA ALA A 78 -2.70 -3.04 15.59
C ALA A 78 -4.10 -2.42 15.53
#